data_AF-D2RXN7-F1
#
_entry.id   AF-D2RXN7-F1
#
_cell.length_a   1.000
_cell.length_b   1.000
_cell.length_c   1.000
_cell.angle_alpha   90.00
_cell.angle_beta   90.00
_cell.angle_gamma   90.00
#
_symmetry.space_group_name_H-M   'P 1'
#
loop_
_entity.id
_entity.type
_entity.pdbx_description
1 polymer ?
#
loop_
_entity_poly.entity_id
_entity_poly.type
_entity_poly.pdbx_seq_one_letter_code
_entity_poly.pdbx_strand_id
1 'polypeptide(L)'
;MATTAFLLEDDRTLIAGDTLEGSDRRGLPPGYLVPPAEQFNDDSHAAAERNLVKLFDYEIDAVLVHHGTSVHEDPLEKLNDWLLDREWTLTYS
;
A
#
# COMPACT_ATOMS: atom_id res chain seq x y z
N MET A 1 -5.23 -5.51 -14.89
CA MET A 1 -3.89 -6.14 -14.97
C MET A 1 -3.47 -6.55 -13.57
N ALA A 2 -2.64 -7.59 -13.43
CA ALA A 2 -2.05 -7.93 -12.13
C ALA A 2 -0.80 -7.07 -11.91
N THR A 3 -0.77 -6.28 -10.83
CA THR A 3 0.45 -5.63 -10.35
C THR A 3 1.16 -6.57 -9.39
N THR A 4 2.49 -6.46 -9.30
CA THR A 4 3.31 -7.32 -8.44
C THR A 4 4.24 -6.47 -7.59
N ALA A 5 4.39 -6.85 -6.34
CA ALA A 5 5.47 -6.39 -5.48
C ALA A 5 6.52 -7.49 -5.31
N PHE A 6 7.75 -7.10 -5.03
CA PHE A 6 8.87 -8.01 -4.80
C PHE A 6 9.55 -7.67 -3.47
N LEU A 7 9.66 -8.65 -2.58
CA LEU A 7 10.32 -8.51 -1.29
C LEU A 7 11.77 -9.00 -1.40
N LEU A 8 12.71 -8.11 -1.10
CA LEU A 8 14.11 -8.46 -0.84
C LEU A 8 14.21 -8.83 0.63
N GLU A 9 14.08 -10.12 0.96
CA GLU A 9 13.96 -10.59 2.34
C GLU A 9 15.20 -10.26 3.20
N ASP A 10 16.42 -10.41 2.64
CA ASP A 10 17.67 -10.11 3.35
C ASP A 10 17.79 -8.62 3.70
N ASP A 11 17.23 -7.73 2.85
CA ASP A 11 17.24 -6.28 3.02
C ASP A 11 15.96 -5.74 3.66
N ARG A 12 14.99 -6.61 3.95
CA ARG A 12 13.63 -6.27 4.44
C ARG A 12 12.99 -5.12 3.67
N THR A 13 13.22 -5.10 2.35
CA THR A 13 12.80 -4.00 1.48
C THR A 13 11.82 -4.50 0.44
N LEU A 14 10.61 -3.94 0.44
CA LEU A 14 9.58 -4.22 -0.55
C LEU A 14 9.67 -3.24 -1.71
N ILE A 15 9.90 -3.76 -2.92
CA ILE A 15 9.70 -3.00 -4.16
C ILE A 15 8.24 -3.17 -4.55
N ALA A 16 7.41 -2.16 -4.27
CA ALA A 16 5.96 -2.27 -4.36
C ALA A 16 5.43 -2.25 -5.81
N GLY A 17 6.19 -1.71 -6.75
CA GLY A 17 5.70 -1.44 -8.10
C GLY A 17 4.44 -0.57 -8.03
N ASP A 18 3.37 -1.06 -8.66
CA ASP A 18 2.03 -0.44 -8.63
C ASP A 18 1.08 -1.14 -7.64
N THR A 19 1.60 -1.89 -6.66
CA THR A 19 0.80 -2.50 -5.58
C THR A 19 0.45 -1.49 -4.50
N LEU A 20 1.32 -0.49 -4.32
CA LEU A 20 1.17 0.64 -3.39
C LEU A 20 1.75 1.90 -4.05
N GLU A 21 1.24 3.05 -3.65
CA GLU A 21 1.78 4.35 -4.01
C GLU A 21 2.04 5.20 -2.77
N GLY A 22 2.97 6.13 -2.86
CA GLY A 22 3.17 7.16 -1.84
C GLY A 22 1.97 8.10 -1.79
N SER A 23 1.52 8.43 -0.59
CA SER A 23 0.34 9.27 -0.33
C SER A 23 0.39 10.63 -1.04
N ASP A 24 1.56 11.23 -1.18
CA ASP A 24 1.82 12.48 -1.89
C ASP A 24 1.51 12.44 -3.38
N ARG A 25 1.45 11.24 -3.99
CA ARG A 25 0.91 11.04 -5.34
C ARG A 25 -0.54 11.53 -5.48
N ARG A 26 -1.29 11.52 -4.37
CA ARG A 26 -2.69 11.98 -4.25
C ARG A 26 -2.82 13.38 -3.66
N GLY A 27 -1.72 14.09 -3.44
CA GLY A 27 -1.72 15.40 -2.79
C GLY A 27 -1.88 15.36 -1.26
N LEU A 28 -1.74 14.18 -0.64
CA LEU A 28 -1.66 14.02 0.81
C LEU A 28 -0.22 14.31 1.30
N PRO A 29 0.01 14.48 2.62
CA PRO A 29 1.38 14.58 3.14
C PRO A 29 2.23 13.36 2.76
N PRO A 30 3.53 13.51 2.44
CA PRO A 30 4.41 12.39 2.13
C PRO A 30 4.66 11.50 3.36
N GLY A 31 5.17 10.29 3.12
CA GLY A 31 5.59 9.38 4.19
C GLY A 31 4.56 8.32 4.56
N TYR A 32 3.43 8.24 3.85
CA TYR A 32 2.41 7.18 4.02
C TYR A 32 2.26 6.38 2.73
N LEU A 33 1.76 5.15 2.87
CA LEU A 33 1.45 4.24 1.77
C LEU A 33 -0.06 4.19 1.57
N VAL A 34 -0.51 4.20 0.32
CA VAL A 34 -1.92 4.03 -0.03
C VAL A 34 -2.07 2.98 -1.15
N PRO A 35 -3.18 2.21 -1.17
CA PRO A 35 -3.51 1.34 -2.30
C PRO A 35 -3.69 2.17 -3.56
N PRO A 36 -3.47 1.63 -4.77
CA PRO A 36 -3.70 2.32 -6.04
C PRO A 36 -5.14 2.78 -6.20
N ALA A 37 -5.37 3.79 -7.05
CA ALA A 37 -6.71 4.30 -7.27
C ALA A 37 -7.64 3.21 -7.83
N GLU A 38 -8.92 3.23 -7.44
CA GLU A 38 -9.91 2.20 -7.81
C GLU A 38 -9.97 1.92 -9.32
N GLN A 39 -9.87 2.96 -10.15
CA GLN A 39 -9.90 2.86 -11.62
C GLN A 39 -8.78 1.97 -12.23
N PHE A 40 -7.77 1.60 -11.45
CA PHE A 40 -6.69 0.71 -11.85
C PHE A 40 -6.87 -0.73 -11.33
N ASN A 41 -7.95 -1.02 -10.60
CA ASN A 41 -8.23 -2.32 -10.01
C ASN A 41 -9.40 -3.02 -10.73
N ASP A 42 -9.07 -4.01 -11.57
CA ASP A 42 -10.09 -4.82 -12.28
C ASP A 42 -10.87 -5.76 -11.35
N ASP A 43 -10.27 -6.14 -10.21
CA ASP A 43 -10.86 -7.07 -9.22
C ASP A 43 -11.51 -6.33 -8.03
N SER A 44 -12.02 -5.12 -8.27
CA SER A 44 -12.53 -4.17 -7.25
C SER A 44 -11.48 -3.62 -6.28
N HIS A 45 -11.69 -2.38 -5.83
CA HIS A 45 -10.82 -1.75 -4.83
C HIS A 45 -10.76 -2.53 -3.51
N ALA A 46 -11.90 -3.06 -3.06
CA ALA A 46 -12.01 -3.80 -1.80
C ALA A 46 -11.28 -5.17 -1.82
N ALA A 47 -11.20 -5.86 -2.97
CA ALA A 47 -10.41 -7.09 -3.05
C ALA A 47 -8.90 -6.78 -3.07
N ALA A 48 -8.51 -5.70 -3.74
CA ALA A 48 -7.12 -5.22 -3.73
C ALA A 48 -6.66 -4.86 -2.31
N GLU A 49 -7.44 -4.10 -1.55
CA GLU A 49 -7.13 -3.76 -0.15
C GLU A 49 -7.02 -5.01 0.74
N ARG A 50 -7.91 -6.01 0.55
CA ARG A 50 -7.82 -7.29 1.28
C ARG A 50 -6.54 -8.08 0.97
N ASN A 51 -6.04 -8.01 -0.26
CA ASN A 51 -4.79 -8.68 -0.62
C ASN A 51 -3.57 -8.05 0.04
N LEU A 52 -3.61 -6.75 0.37
CA LEU A 52 -2.52 -6.06 1.07
C LEU A 52 -2.31 -6.60 2.49
N VAL A 53 -3.32 -7.24 3.09
CA VAL A 53 -3.19 -7.86 4.42
C VAL A 53 -2.07 -8.91 4.45
N LYS A 54 -1.75 -9.54 3.32
CA LYS A 54 -0.64 -10.51 3.22
C LYS A 54 0.74 -9.88 3.47
N LEU A 55 0.89 -8.55 3.33
CA LEU A 55 2.16 -7.88 3.60
C LEU A 55 2.52 -7.92 5.09
N PHE A 56 1.52 -8.03 5.98
CA PHE A 56 1.73 -8.12 7.43
C PHE A 56 2.28 -9.46 7.90
N ASP A 57 2.35 -10.46 7.02
CA ASP A 57 3.01 -11.74 7.30
C ASP A 57 4.55 -11.65 7.19
N TYR A 58 5.10 -10.51 6.74
CA TYR A 58 6.52 -10.30 6.48
C TYR A 58 7.10 -9.18 7.34
N GLU A 59 8.40 -9.25 7.63
CA GLU A 59 9.15 -8.14 8.21
C GLU A 59 9.64 -7.20 7.09
N ILE A 60 9.12 -5.97 7.07
CA ILE A 60 9.40 -4.98 6.03
C ILE A 60 9.79 -3.65 6.69
N ASP A 61 11.05 -3.25 6.53
CA ASP A 61 11.62 -2.03 7.09
C ASP A 61 11.51 -0.85 6.11
N ALA A 62 11.46 -1.12 4.81
CA ALA A 62 11.29 -0.09 3.79
C ALA A 62 10.38 -0.55 2.64
N VAL A 63 9.59 0.40 2.11
CA VAL A 63 8.74 0.20 0.93
C VAL A 63 9.11 1.23 -0.13
N LEU A 64 9.62 0.74 -1.25
CA LEU A 64 9.98 1.53 -2.42
C LEU A 64 8.80 1.53 -3.41
N VAL A 65 8.30 2.73 -3.73
CA VAL A 65 7.17 2.93 -4.65
C VAL A 65 7.63 3.59 -5.94
N HIS A 66 6.95 3.32 -7.06
CA HIS A 66 7.21 4.00 -8.33
C HIS A 66 6.62 5.41 -8.38
N HIS A 67 5.59 5.67 -7.58
CA HIS A 67 4.80 6.90 -7.61
C HIS A 67 4.64 7.44 -6.20
N GLY A 68 5.03 8.70 -6.00
CA GLY A 68 5.09 9.33 -4.69
C GLY A 68 6.41 9.04 -3.95
N THR A 69 6.43 9.39 -2.68
CA THR A 69 7.60 9.26 -1.80
C THR A 69 7.63 7.86 -1.18
N SER A 70 8.79 7.20 -1.27
CA SER A 70 9.04 5.90 -0.63
C SER A 70 9.08 6.05 0.89
N VAL A 71 8.70 4.98 1.62
CA VAL A 71 8.56 4.99 3.08
C VAL A 71 9.62 4.10 3.70
N HIS A 72 10.43 4.66 4.59
CA HIS A 72 11.59 4.00 5.20
C HIS A 72 11.48 3.84 6.72
N GLU A 73 10.37 4.30 7.30
CA GLU A 73 10.12 4.27 8.74
C GLU A 73 8.69 3.76 8.95
N ASP A 74 8.56 2.66 9.70
CA ASP A 74 7.31 2.00 10.09
C ASP A 74 6.29 1.87 8.94
N PRO A 75 6.68 1.36 7.75
CA PRO A 75 5.82 1.40 6.57
C PRO A 75 4.53 0.59 6.74
N LEU A 76 4.60 -0.57 7.38
CA LEU A 76 3.43 -1.42 7.60
C LEU A 76 2.48 -0.85 8.66
N GLU A 77 2.98 -0.20 9.71
CA GLU A 77 2.13 0.50 10.69
C GLU A 77 1.32 1.61 10.00
N LYS A 78 1.99 2.44 9.20
CA LYS A 78 1.34 3.51 8.44
C LYS A 78 0.33 3.00 7.41
N LEU A 79 0.62 1.85 6.78
CA LEU A 79 -0.33 1.19 5.89
C LEU A 79 -1.54 0.63 6.68
N ASN A 80 -1.30 0.06 7.86
CA ASN A 80 -2.35 -0.45 8.73
C ASN A 80 -3.30 0.67 9.19
N ASP A 81 -2.76 1.82 9.59
CA ASP A 81 -3.55 3.00 9.95
C ASP A 81 -4.48 3.42 8.80
N TRP A 82 -3.96 3.44 7.57
CA TRP A 82 -4.77 3.75 6.39
C TRP A 82 -5.89 2.74 6.13
N LEU A 83 -5.60 1.44 6.28
CA LEU A 83 -6.57 0.37 6.08
C LEU A 83 -7.66 0.38 7.17
N LEU A 84 -7.30 0.63 8.42
CA LEU A 84 -8.23 0.70 9.56
C LEU A 84 -9.13 1.94 9.51
N ASP A 85 -8.59 3.11 9.17
CA ASP A 85 -9.37 4.35 9.07
C ASP A 85 -10.49 4.26 8.02
N ARG A 86 -10.35 3.38 7.02
CA ARG A 86 -11.36 3.17 5.98
C ARG A 86 -12.43 2.12 6.29
N GLU A 87 -12.27 1.29 7.32
CA GLU A 87 -13.30 0.33 7.72
C GLU A 87 -14.61 1.03 8.17
N TRP A 88 -14.56 2.32 8.48
CA TRP A 88 -15.70 3.13 8.93
C TRP A 88 -16.33 4.04 7.87
N THR A 89 -15.74 4.20 6.68
CA THR A 89 -16.28 5.09 5.63
C THR A 89 -16.90 4.34 4.44
N LEU A 90 -16.79 3.02 4.38
CA LEU A 90 -17.39 2.19 3.34
C LEU A 90 -18.80 1.69 3.75
N THR A 91 -19.75 2.61 3.96
CA THR A 91 -21.17 2.26 3.82
C THR A 91 -21.48 2.14 2.34
N TYR A 92 -21.60 0.92 1.83
CA TYR A 92 -22.27 0.66 0.57
C TYR A 92 -23.77 0.94 0.77
N SER A 93 -24.28 2.02 0.16
CA SER A 93 -25.70 2.27 -0.08
C SER A 93 -26.01 2.16 -1.56
#